data_AF-A0A150KKK7-F1
#
_entry.id   AF-A0A150KKK7-F1
#
_cell.length_a   1.000
_cell.length_b   1.000
_cell.length_c   1.000
_cell.angle_alpha   90.00
_cell.angle_beta   90.00
_cell.angle_gamma   90.00
#
_symmetry.space_group_name_H-M   'P 1'
#
loop_
_entity.id
_entity.type
_entity.pdbx_description
1 polymer ?
#
loop_
_entity_poly.entity_id
_entity_poly.type
_entity_poly.pdbx_seq_one_letter_code
_entity_poly.pdbx_strand_id
1 'polypeptide(L)'
;MNIKHPLDSSTQTPVVMTTDFLITLRHDSKITYMARTIKPEKELNNTRVIEKFGIERTYWENQDVDWAIVTEKDLPKTIIDNIKWLRSSYILPDTIDSSFIIILLEKLKTGTGTILNNLKEFDEIYHLENGTAISLFRHTLANKLVKVDITKKFDLTADLSTIEVTSLHLEEKRWAT
;
A
#
# COMPACT_ATOMS: atom_id res chain seq x y z
N MET A 1 13.21 -11.44 -32.35
CA MET A 1 12.74 -12.45 -31.37
C MET A 1 11.53 -13.16 -31.96
N ASN A 2 11.48 -14.50 -31.90
CA ASN A 2 10.37 -15.30 -32.44
C ASN A 2 9.35 -15.63 -31.33
N ILE A 3 8.83 -14.60 -30.65
CA ILE A 3 7.89 -14.75 -29.53
C ILE A 3 6.49 -14.36 -30.01
N LYS A 4 5.49 -15.20 -29.73
CA LYS A 4 4.09 -14.90 -30.07
C LYS A 4 3.54 -13.81 -29.17
N HIS A 5 2.98 -12.76 -29.78
CA HIS A 5 2.28 -11.69 -29.08
C HIS A 5 1.11 -12.24 -28.25
N PRO A 6 0.86 -11.76 -27.02
CA PRO A 6 -0.32 -12.17 -26.25
C PRO A 6 -1.63 -11.88 -26.97
N LEU A 7 -2.49 -12.88 -27.06
CA LEU A 7 -3.83 -12.76 -27.60
C LEU A 7 -4.85 -12.95 -26.48
N ASP A 8 -5.98 -12.27 -26.59
CA ASP A 8 -7.14 -12.50 -25.72
C ASP A 8 -7.67 -13.91 -26.01
N SER A 9 -7.97 -14.66 -24.96
CA SER A 9 -8.39 -16.06 -25.10
C SER A 9 -9.73 -16.21 -25.84
N SER A 10 -10.61 -15.22 -25.72
CA SER A 10 -11.97 -15.25 -26.26
C SER A 10 -12.02 -14.69 -27.67
N THR A 11 -11.40 -13.54 -27.92
CA THR A 11 -11.50 -12.82 -29.20
C THR A 11 -10.33 -13.10 -30.15
N GLN A 12 -9.25 -13.72 -29.66
CA GLN A 12 -7.98 -13.90 -30.40
C GLN A 12 -7.35 -12.59 -30.88
N THR A 13 -7.74 -11.45 -30.30
CA THR A 13 -7.16 -10.15 -30.63
C THR A 13 -5.88 -9.90 -29.82
N PRO A 14 -4.86 -9.24 -30.41
CA PRO A 14 -3.68 -8.78 -29.68
C PRO A 14 -4.03 -7.99 -28.41
N VAL A 15 -3.49 -8.40 -27.28
CA VAL A 15 -3.67 -7.71 -26.00
C VAL A 15 -2.61 -6.63 -25.86
N VAL A 16 -3.02 -5.45 -25.38
CA VAL A 16 -2.09 -4.41 -24.97
C VAL A 16 -1.32 -4.92 -23.75
N MET A 17 0.01 -5.04 -23.89
CA MET A 17 0.86 -5.42 -22.77
C MET A 17 1.05 -4.22 -21.84
N THR A 18 1.11 -4.51 -20.55
CA THR A 18 1.31 -3.52 -19.48
C THR A 18 2.46 -3.97 -18.60
N THR A 19 3.13 -3.01 -17.99
CA THR A 19 4.08 -3.24 -16.89
C THR A 19 3.45 -2.68 -15.61
N ASP A 20 3.63 -3.36 -14.48
CA ASP A 20 2.93 -3.01 -13.23
C ASP A 20 3.31 -1.62 -12.71
N PHE A 21 4.61 -1.27 -12.76
CA PHE A 21 5.08 0.03 -12.30
C PHE A 21 6.11 0.64 -13.25
N LEU A 22 5.89 1.92 -13.59
CA LEU A 22 6.91 2.82 -14.12
C LEU A 22 7.23 3.86 -13.05
N ILE A 23 8.44 3.77 -12.49
CA ILE A 23 8.93 4.59 -11.39
C ILE A 23 9.71 5.76 -11.97
N THR A 24 9.32 6.98 -11.61
CA THR A 24 10.10 8.19 -11.93
C THR A 24 11.00 8.49 -10.74
N LEU A 25 12.31 8.48 -10.96
CA LEU A 25 13.31 8.88 -9.98
C LEU A 25 13.79 10.29 -10.29
N ARG A 26 13.91 11.11 -9.24
CA ARG A 26 14.48 12.46 -9.33
C ARG A 26 15.70 12.53 -8.41
N HIS A 27 16.86 12.78 -9.02
CA HIS A 27 18.11 13.07 -8.33
C HIS A 27 18.56 14.46 -8.74
N ASP A 28 18.48 15.42 -7.83
CA ASP A 28 18.66 16.85 -8.10
C ASP A 28 17.77 17.33 -9.27
N SER A 29 18.39 17.76 -10.38
CA SER A 29 17.73 18.17 -11.62
C SER A 29 17.55 17.05 -12.64
N LYS A 30 18.11 15.84 -12.40
CA LYS A 30 18.04 14.71 -13.32
C LYS A 30 16.82 13.84 -13.02
N ILE A 31 16.07 13.52 -14.07
CA ILE A 31 14.97 12.55 -14.04
C ILE A 31 15.44 11.27 -14.73
N THR A 32 15.23 10.13 -14.08
CA THR A 32 15.44 8.80 -14.65
C THR A 32 14.21 7.94 -14.43
N TYR A 33 14.08 6.86 -15.20
CA TYR A 33 12.93 5.95 -15.14
C TYR A 33 13.39 4.53 -14.84
N MET A 34 12.54 3.79 -14.14
CA MET A 34 12.70 2.36 -13.89
C MET A 34 11.36 1.65 -14.07
N ALA A 35 11.36 0.48 -14.69
CA ALA A 35 10.20 -0.36 -14.89
C ALA A 35 10.27 -1.59 -13.98
N ARG A 36 9.18 -1.94 -13.30
CA ARG A 36 9.08 -3.11 -12.42
C ARG A 36 7.84 -3.92 -12.73
N THR A 37 8.03 -5.20 -13.01
CA THR A 37 6.95 -6.19 -13.21
C THR A 37 6.89 -7.11 -12.00
N ILE A 38 5.70 -7.27 -11.41
CA ILE A 38 5.48 -8.08 -10.23
C ILE A 38 5.07 -9.48 -10.64
N LYS A 39 5.75 -10.49 -10.08
CA LYS A 39 5.38 -11.88 -10.33
C LYS A 39 5.69 -12.78 -9.13
N PRO A 40 4.76 -13.69 -8.75
CA PRO A 40 5.07 -14.71 -7.76
C PRO A 40 6.25 -15.57 -8.22
N GLU A 41 7.18 -15.89 -7.32
CA GLU A 41 8.36 -16.70 -7.65
C GLU A 41 7.99 -18.02 -8.34
N LYS A 42 6.93 -18.68 -7.86
CA LYS A 42 6.44 -19.96 -8.40
C LYS A 42 6.08 -19.91 -9.90
N GLU A 43 5.81 -18.72 -10.44
CA GLU A 43 5.43 -18.53 -11.84
C GLU A 43 6.61 -18.20 -12.74
N LEU A 44 7.80 -17.95 -12.19
CA LEU A 44 8.98 -17.54 -12.96
C LEU A 44 9.49 -18.63 -13.91
N ASN A 45 9.22 -19.90 -13.59
CA ASN A 45 9.57 -21.03 -14.46
C ASN A 45 8.52 -21.33 -15.55
N ASN A 46 7.43 -20.56 -15.61
CA ASN A 46 6.43 -20.75 -16.65
C ASN A 46 6.95 -20.20 -17.98
N THR A 47 7.08 -21.06 -19.00
CA THR A 47 7.58 -20.68 -20.33
C THR A 47 6.85 -19.47 -20.92
N ARG A 48 5.53 -19.42 -20.79
CA ARG A 48 4.74 -18.31 -21.35
C ARG A 48 4.95 -17.00 -20.58
N VAL A 49 5.21 -17.07 -19.29
CA VAL A 49 5.58 -15.90 -18.48
C VAL A 49 6.95 -15.37 -18.91
N ILE A 50 7.94 -16.25 -19.06
CA ILE A 50 9.29 -15.89 -19.54
C ILE A 50 9.25 -15.23 -20.92
N GLU A 51 8.44 -15.77 -21.85
CA GLU A 51 8.23 -15.16 -23.17
C GLU A 51 7.69 -13.73 -23.08
N LYS A 52 6.65 -13.51 -22.25
CA LYS A 52 6.06 -12.17 -22.06
C LYS A 52 7.07 -11.19 -21.46
N PHE A 53 7.86 -11.65 -20.49
CA PHE A 53 8.96 -10.88 -19.92
C PHE A 53 10.02 -10.51 -20.95
N GLY A 54 10.33 -11.40 -21.90
CA GLY A 54 11.21 -11.09 -23.02
C GLY A 54 10.71 -9.90 -23.84
N ILE A 55 9.39 -9.83 -24.09
CA ILE A 55 8.77 -8.70 -24.81
C ILE A 55 8.88 -7.41 -23.98
N GLU A 56 8.47 -7.43 -22.70
CA GLU A 56 8.53 -6.25 -21.82
C GLU A 56 9.96 -5.73 -21.66
N ARG A 57 10.91 -6.63 -21.40
CA ARG A 57 12.33 -6.29 -21.27
C ARG A 57 12.86 -5.59 -22.52
N THR A 58 12.59 -6.14 -23.70
CA THR A 58 13.03 -5.56 -24.98
C THR A 58 12.40 -4.19 -25.21
N TYR A 59 11.12 -4.03 -24.85
CA TYR A 59 10.42 -2.76 -24.98
C TYR A 59 11.06 -1.65 -24.12
N TRP A 60 11.46 -1.97 -22.88
CA TRP A 60 12.09 -1.01 -21.98
C TRP A 60 13.58 -0.78 -22.29
N GLU A 61 14.33 -1.82 -22.67
CA GLU A 61 15.73 -1.69 -23.11
C GLU A 61 15.85 -0.75 -24.32
N ASN A 62 14.91 -0.81 -25.27
CA ASN A 62 14.86 0.11 -26.42
C ASN A 62 14.61 1.58 -26.04
N GLN A 63 14.15 1.84 -24.82
CA GLN A 63 13.89 3.18 -24.28
C GLN A 63 14.95 3.61 -23.26
N ASP A 64 16.02 2.84 -23.08
CA ASP A 64 17.05 3.07 -22.05
C ASP A 64 16.47 3.12 -20.62
N VAL A 65 15.45 2.29 -20.36
CA VAL A 65 14.80 2.16 -19.04
C VAL A 65 15.17 0.84 -18.40
N ASP A 66 15.68 0.89 -17.15
CA ASP A 66 15.99 -0.31 -16.36
C ASP A 66 14.71 -1.09 -16.05
N TRP A 67 14.62 -2.34 -16.52
CA TRP A 67 13.50 -3.23 -16.27
C TRP A 67 13.92 -4.41 -15.38
N ALA A 68 13.13 -4.70 -14.34
CA ALA A 68 13.37 -5.85 -13.47
C ALA A 68 12.07 -6.48 -12.96
N ILE A 69 12.18 -7.75 -12.57
CA ILE A 69 11.09 -8.51 -11.95
C ILE A 69 11.19 -8.34 -10.42
N VAL A 70 10.05 -8.14 -9.76
CA VAL A 70 9.93 -8.11 -8.30
C VAL A 70 9.03 -9.26 -7.85
N THR A 71 9.50 -10.04 -6.90
CA THR A 71 8.78 -11.16 -6.29
C THR A 71 8.42 -10.86 -4.85
N GLU A 72 7.59 -11.72 -4.25
CA GLU A 72 7.29 -11.69 -2.82
C GLU A 72 8.53 -11.93 -1.93
N LYS A 73 9.61 -12.50 -2.48
CA LYS A 73 10.86 -12.74 -1.76
C LYS A 73 11.76 -11.50 -1.68
N ASP A 74 11.57 -10.53 -2.57
CA ASP A 74 12.35 -9.29 -2.61
C ASP A 74 11.84 -8.25 -1.60
N LEU A 75 10.68 -8.50 -0.99
CA LEU A 75 10.01 -7.57 -0.09
C LEU A 75 10.39 -7.83 1.38
N PRO A 76 10.71 -6.79 2.17
CA PRO A 76 11.03 -6.94 3.59
C PRO A 76 9.87 -7.57 4.37
N LYS A 77 10.16 -8.63 5.13
CA LYS A 77 9.16 -9.36 5.94
C LYS A 77 8.37 -8.42 6.87
N THR A 78 9.03 -7.45 7.50
CA THR A 78 8.38 -6.46 8.37
C THR A 78 7.29 -5.68 7.64
N ILE A 79 7.55 -5.22 6.41
CA ILE A 79 6.57 -4.50 5.60
C ILE A 79 5.39 -5.42 5.25
N ILE A 80 5.67 -6.67 4.86
CA ILE A 80 4.63 -7.66 4.55
C ILE A 80 3.72 -7.90 5.76
N ASP A 81 4.30 -8.15 6.94
CA ASP A 81 3.55 -8.43 8.17
C ASP A 81 2.73 -7.21 8.60
N ASN A 82 3.29 -6.00 8.46
CA ASN A 82 2.58 -4.75 8.71
C ASN A 82 1.39 -4.56 7.77
N ILE A 83 1.56 -4.81 6.46
CA ILE A 83 0.47 -4.72 5.48
C ILE A 83 -0.63 -5.73 5.81
N LYS A 84 -0.28 -6.97 6.16
CA LYS A 84 -1.25 -8.00 6.57
C LYS A 84 -2.05 -7.55 7.80
N TRP A 85 -1.36 -6.99 8.80
CA TRP A 85 -1.99 -6.48 10.01
C TRP A 85 -2.92 -5.30 9.76
N LEU A 86 -2.57 -4.39 8.85
CA LEU A 86 -3.45 -3.28 8.46
C LEU A 86 -4.65 -3.74 7.64
N ARG A 87 -4.45 -4.71 6.74
CA ARG A 87 -5.51 -5.19 5.83
C ARG A 87 -6.72 -5.73 6.57
N SER A 88 -6.53 -6.38 7.73
CA SER A 88 -7.65 -6.88 8.53
C SER A 88 -8.53 -5.78 9.15
N SER A 89 -8.08 -4.52 9.12
CA SER A 89 -8.80 -3.36 9.66
C SER A 89 -9.15 -2.33 8.57
N TYR A 90 -9.02 -2.71 7.30
CA TYR A 90 -9.35 -1.83 6.17
C TYR A 90 -10.84 -1.45 6.15
N ILE A 91 -11.70 -2.42 6.45
CA ILE A 91 -13.15 -2.22 6.59
C ILE A 91 -13.46 -2.15 8.08
N LEU A 92 -14.14 -1.08 8.49
CA LEU A 92 -14.66 -0.96 9.84
C LEU A 92 -15.96 -1.77 9.95
N PRO A 93 -16.18 -2.54 11.02
CA PRO A 93 -17.47 -3.19 11.25
C PRO A 93 -18.60 -2.17 11.35
N ASP A 94 -19.78 -2.51 10.81
CA ASP A 94 -20.98 -1.66 10.87
C ASP A 94 -21.44 -1.32 12.29
N THR A 95 -20.97 -2.09 13.28
CA THR A 95 -21.24 -1.87 14.71
C THR A 95 -20.47 -0.68 15.29
N ILE A 96 -19.46 -0.16 14.59
CA ILE A 96 -18.66 0.97 15.06
C ILE A 96 -19.07 2.22 14.28
N ASP A 97 -19.49 3.27 15.01
CA ASP A 97 -19.81 4.55 14.40
C ASP A 97 -18.57 5.20 13.76
N SER A 98 -18.63 5.41 12.45
CA SER A 98 -17.58 6.09 11.68
C SER A 98 -17.31 7.53 12.14
N SER A 99 -18.24 8.18 12.84
CA SER A 99 -18.05 9.53 13.40
C SER A 99 -16.85 9.59 14.36
N PHE A 100 -16.56 8.49 15.07
CA PHE A 100 -15.41 8.38 15.96
C PHE A 100 -14.06 8.48 15.23
N ILE A 101 -14.01 8.22 13.93
CA ILE A 101 -12.77 8.38 13.14
C ILE A 101 -12.30 9.83 13.19
N ILE A 102 -13.19 10.79 12.92
CA ILE A 102 -12.84 12.21 12.86
C ILE A 102 -12.38 12.69 14.24
N ILE A 103 -13.15 12.32 15.27
CA ILE A 103 -12.86 12.66 16.66
C ILE A 103 -11.51 12.08 17.12
N LEU A 104 -11.22 10.82 16.76
CA LEU A 104 -9.94 10.19 17.07
C LEU A 104 -8.78 10.91 16.39
N LEU A 105 -8.92 11.29 15.12
CA LEU A 105 -7.88 12.02 14.39
C LEU A 105 -7.59 13.39 15.05
N GLU A 106 -8.60 14.09 15.56
CA GLU A 106 -8.41 15.34 16.31
C GLU A 106 -7.68 15.12 17.63
N LYS A 107 -8.04 14.06 18.37
CA LYS A 107 -7.33 13.66 19.60
C LYS A 107 -5.87 13.31 19.31
N LEU A 108 -5.58 12.58 18.24
CA LEU A 108 -4.20 12.21 17.87
C LEU A 108 -3.36 13.42 17.42
N LYS A 109 -3.97 14.47 16.85
CA LYS A 109 -3.28 15.71 16.47
C LYS A 109 -2.90 16.58 17.66
N THR A 110 -3.76 16.62 18.67
CA THR A 110 -3.64 17.54 19.81
C THR A 110 -3.10 16.88 21.07
N GLY A 111 -3.12 15.54 21.10
CA GLY A 111 -2.65 14.73 22.21
C GLY A 111 -1.12 14.78 22.38
N THR A 112 -0.68 14.35 23.55
CA THR A 112 0.74 14.23 23.91
C THR A 112 1.05 12.86 24.50
N GLY A 113 2.31 12.45 24.45
CA GLY A 113 2.76 11.17 25.00
C GLY A 113 2.50 10.00 24.05
N THR A 114 2.33 8.80 24.62
CA THR A 114 2.27 7.57 23.82
C THR A 114 0.95 7.41 23.06
N ILE A 115 1.01 6.74 21.91
CA ILE A 115 -0.18 6.36 21.14
C ILE A 115 -1.14 5.57 22.04
N LEU A 116 -0.65 4.54 22.74
CA LEU A 116 -1.47 3.65 23.58
C LEU A 116 -2.25 4.40 24.66
N ASN A 117 -1.63 5.38 25.34
CA ASN A 117 -2.33 6.15 26.36
C ASN A 117 -3.46 6.99 25.75
N ASN A 118 -3.21 7.62 24.60
CA ASN A 118 -4.24 8.40 23.92
C ASN A 118 -5.41 7.53 23.45
N LEU A 119 -5.14 6.30 23.01
CA LEU A 119 -6.17 5.34 22.62
C LEU A 119 -6.98 4.84 23.83
N LYS A 120 -6.32 4.56 24.96
CA LYS A 120 -7.01 4.17 26.20
C LYS A 120 -7.89 5.30 26.75
N GLU A 121 -7.35 6.51 26.81
CA GLU A 121 -8.12 7.70 27.20
C GLU A 121 -9.33 7.91 26.28
N PHE A 122 -9.18 7.64 24.98
CA PHE A 122 -10.29 7.72 24.03
C PHE A 122 -11.39 6.70 24.35
N ASP A 123 -11.03 5.44 24.59
CA ASP A 123 -12.00 4.41 24.99
C ASP A 123 -12.73 4.82 26.30
N GLU A 124 -12.02 5.37 27.27
CA GLU A 124 -12.58 5.83 28.56
C GLU A 124 -13.53 7.02 28.41
N ILE A 125 -13.13 8.06 27.66
CA ILE A 125 -13.91 9.31 27.45
C ILE A 125 -15.23 9.02 26.73
N TYR A 126 -15.21 8.11 25.76
CA TYR A 126 -16.39 7.79 24.94
C TYR A 126 -17.12 6.52 25.41
N HIS A 127 -16.74 5.95 26.56
CA HIS A 127 -17.32 4.72 27.13
C HIS A 127 -17.38 3.55 26.15
N LEU A 128 -16.31 3.37 25.37
CA LEU A 128 -16.18 2.31 24.39
C LEU A 128 -15.65 1.03 25.05
N GLU A 129 -15.86 -0.11 24.38
CA GLU A 129 -15.21 -1.35 24.77
C GLU A 129 -13.68 -1.20 24.65
N ASN A 130 -12.94 -1.73 25.62
CA ASN A 130 -11.48 -1.66 25.64
C ASN A 130 -10.86 -2.23 24.36
N GLY A 131 -10.10 -1.41 23.63
CA GLY A 131 -9.49 -1.78 22.35
C GLY A 131 -10.27 -1.34 21.12
N THR A 132 -11.42 -0.66 21.29
CA THR A 132 -12.17 -0.05 20.17
C THR A 132 -11.34 1.04 19.50
N ALA A 133 -10.71 1.93 20.27
CA ALA A 133 -9.81 2.96 19.77
C ALA A 133 -8.60 2.39 19.02
N ILE A 134 -8.08 1.21 19.43
CA ILE A 134 -7.02 0.51 18.69
C ILE A 134 -7.53 0.06 17.32
N SER A 135 -8.75 -0.48 17.26
CA SER A 135 -9.36 -0.89 15.99
C SER A 135 -9.62 0.30 15.06
N LEU A 136 -10.13 1.40 15.60
CA LEU A 136 -10.27 2.67 14.88
C LEU A 136 -8.92 3.20 14.39
N PHE A 137 -7.90 3.22 15.25
CA PHE A 137 -6.55 3.65 14.87
C PHE A 137 -5.99 2.79 13.73
N ARG A 138 -6.11 1.46 13.80
CA ARG A 138 -5.72 0.55 12.71
C ARG A 138 -6.47 0.85 11.41
N HIS A 139 -7.75 1.18 11.50
CA HIS A 139 -8.54 1.59 10.35
C HIS A 139 -8.04 2.90 9.74
N THR A 140 -7.66 3.89 10.57
CA THR A 140 -7.07 5.15 10.09
C THR A 140 -5.73 4.94 9.38
N LEU A 141 -4.89 4.03 9.88
CA LEU A 141 -3.64 3.64 9.24
C LEU A 141 -3.90 2.93 7.89
N ALA A 142 -4.82 1.97 7.88
CA ALA A 142 -5.15 1.19 6.67
C ALA A 142 -5.74 2.06 5.54
N ASN A 143 -6.44 3.14 5.91
CA ASN A 143 -7.03 4.10 4.98
C ASN A 143 -6.14 5.34 4.74
N LYS A 144 -4.87 5.32 5.18
CA LYS A 144 -3.87 6.39 4.98
C LYS A 144 -4.27 7.75 5.58
N LEU A 145 -5.19 7.76 6.54
CA LEU A 145 -5.57 8.96 7.31
C LEU A 145 -4.50 9.29 8.36
N VAL A 146 -3.80 8.27 8.84
CA VAL A 146 -2.59 8.38 9.65
C VAL A 146 -1.44 7.72 8.89
N LYS A 147 -0.30 8.41 8.81
CA LYS A 147 0.95 7.88 8.27
C LYS A 147 1.89 7.51 9.40
N VAL A 148 2.66 6.46 9.16
CA VAL A 148 3.71 5.95 10.05
C VAL A 148 4.74 5.21 9.22
N ASP A 149 5.93 5.05 9.76
CA ASP A 149 7.00 4.26 9.14
C ASP A 149 6.66 2.77 9.11
N ILE A 150 6.13 2.29 7.99
CA ILE A 150 5.77 0.88 7.76
C ILE A 150 6.98 -0.06 7.67
N THR A 151 8.21 0.46 7.63
CA THR A 151 9.42 -0.37 7.62
C THR A 151 9.76 -0.90 9.01
N LYS A 152 9.19 -0.30 10.05
CA LYS A 152 9.34 -0.70 11.46
C LYS A 152 8.09 -1.42 11.94
N LYS A 153 8.26 -2.33 12.90
CA LYS A 153 7.11 -2.96 13.56
C LYS A 153 6.27 -1.89 14.26
N PHE A 154 4.95 -1.98 14.16
CA PHE A 154 4.06 -1.07 14.89
C PHE A 154 4.30 -1.17 16.40
N ASP A 155 4.51 -0.01 17.01
CA ASP A 155 4.71 0.13 18.44
C ASP A 155 3.70 1.14 18.99
N LEU A 156 2.68 0.65 19.69
CA LEU A 156 1.69 1.53 20.33
C LEU A 156 2.27 2.26 21.54
N THR A 157 3.43 1.85 22.06
CA THR A 157 4.10 2.57 23.15
C THR A 157 4.96 3.73 22.66
N ALA A 158 5.12 3.87 21.35
CA ALA A 158 5.79 5.01 20.75
C ALA A 158 5.03 6.32 20.99
N ASP A 159 5.76 7.42 20.96
CA ASP A 159 5.22 8.77 21.09
C ASP A 159 4.37 9.16 19.88
N LEU A 160 3.34 9.98 20.08
CA LEU A 160 2.48 10.49 18.99
C LEU A 160 3.27 11.24 17.90
N SER A 161 4.43 11.81 18.21
CA SER A 161 5.32 12.42 17.20
C SER A 161 5.81 11.44 16.12
N THR A 162 5.69 10.13 16.35
CA THR A 162 6.06 9.09 15.37
C THR A 162 5.00 8.86 14.29
N ILE A 163 3.82 9.48 14.42
CA ILE A 163 2.74 9.40 13.45
C ILE A 163 2.42 10.79 12.88
N GLU A 164 1.94 10.81 11.64
CA GLU A 164 1.49 12.04 10.98
C GLU A 164 0.02 11.87 10.60
N VAL A 165 -0.85 12.71 11.16
CA VAL A 165 -2.26 12.72 10.76
C VAL A 165 -2.42 13.54 9.48
N THR A 166 -2.77 12.88 8.38
CA THR A 166 -3.00 13.54 7.09
C THR A 166 -4.23 14.46 7.19
N SER A 167 -4.20 15.61 6.53
CA SER A 167 -5.39 16.45 6.39
C SER A 167 -6.52 15.65 5.75
N LEU A 168 -7.72 15.68 6.35
CA LEU A 168 -8.94 15.06 5.85
C LEU A 168 -9.35 15.73 4.52
N HIS A 169 -8.70 15.35 3.42
CA HIS A 169 -9.38 15.31 2.14
C HIS A 169 -9.94 13.90 2.05
N LEU A 170 -11.19 13.75 2.53
CA LEU A 170 -12.04 12.67 2.04
C LEU A 170 -12.29 12.98 0.57
N GLU A 171 -11.29 12.76 -0.29
CA GLU A 171 -11.54 12.66 -1.71
C GLU A 171 -12.53 11.51 -1.86
N GLU A 172 -13.75 11.86 -2.26
CA GLU A 172 -14.70 10.90 -2.78
C GLU A 172 -13.95 9.97 -3.71
N LYS A 173 -13.85 8.70 -3.33
CA LYS A 173 -13.28 7.63 -4.14
C LYS A 173 -14.06 7.54 -5.44
N ARG A 174 -13.73 8.38 -6.42
CA ARG A 174 -14.11 8.25 -7.82
C ARG A 174 -13.16 7.24 -8.45
N TRP A 175 -13.44 5.96 -8.26
CA TRP A 175 -12.94 4.94 -9.17
C TRP A 175 -14.05 4.62 -10.17
N ALA A 176 -13.76 4.95 -11.44
CA ALA A 176 -14.38 4.47 -12.68
C ALA A 176 -15.92 4.50 -12.80
N THR A 177 -16.43 5.48 -13.56
CA THR A 177 -17.51 5.25 -14.54
C THR A 177 -16.89 5.08 -15.92
#